data_AF-A0A2G9P4Q7-F1
#
_entry.id   AF-A0A2G9P4Q7-F1
#
_cell.length_a   1.000
_cell.length_b   1.000
_cell.length_c   1.000
_cell.angle_alpha   90.00
_cell.angle_beta   90.00
_cell.angle_gamma   90.00
#
_symmetry.space_group_name_H-M   'P 1'
#
loop_
_entity.id
_entity.type
_entity.pdbx_description
1 polymer ?
#
loop_
_entity_poly.entity_id
_entity_poly.type
_entity_poly.pdbx_seq_one_letter_code
_entity_poly.pdbx_strand_id
1 'polypeptide(L)'
;NMGAKGTQLAAYVLIPAAFPHLISGFKQGWAFAWRGVIGAELLFSFLGLGFLLNVGRQLNDISQVFAIMLVIMMIGIVIDGIIFKRIENKVMSRWGLR
;
A
#
# COMPACT_ATOMS: atom_id res chain seq x y z
N ASN A 1 -35.24 8.09 -10.56
CA ASN A 1 -35.13 6.64 -10.32
C ASN A 1 -35.72 5.87 -11.49
N MET A 2 -34.89 5.39 -12.43
CA MET A 2 -35.30 4.60 -13.60
C MET A 2 -35.75 3.17 -13.23
N GLY A 3 -36.59 3.01 -12.20
CA GLY A 3 -37.17 1.71 -11.82
C GLY A 3 -36.25 0.70 -11.12
N ALA A 4 -34.96 1.00 -10.91
CA ALA A 4 -34.04 0.09 -10.22
C ALA A 4 -34.34 0.02 -8.71
N LYS A 5 -34.75 -1.16 -8.21
CA LYS A 5 -34.97 -1.44 -6.78
C LYS A 5 -33.65 -1.48 -6.00
N GLY A 6 -33.72 -1.14 -4.71
CA GLY A 6 -32.58 -0.76 -3.86
C GLY A 6 -31.33 -1.64 -3.92
N THR A 7 -31.47 -2.97 -3.96
CA THR A 7 -30.32 -3.89 -4.04
C THR A 7 -29.63 -3.90 -5.41
N GLN A 8 -30.40 -3.72 -6.48
CA GLN A 8 -29.91 -3.66 -7.86
C GLN A 8 -29.22 -2.31 -8.13
N LEU A 9 -29.75 -1.21 -7.59
CA LEU A 9 -29.09 0.09 -7.63
C LEU A 9 -27.77 0.07 -6.85
N ALA A 10 -27.77 -0.52 -5.65
CA ALA A 10 -26.56 -0.61 -4.83
C ALA A 10 -25.45 -1.43 -5.53
N ALA A 11 -25.78 -2.61 -6.04
CA ALA A 11 -24.79 -3.51 -6.64
C ALA A 11 -24.27 -3.04 -8.02
N TYR A 12 -25.14 -2.47 -8.86
CA TYR A 12 -24.81 -2.16 -10.26
C TYR A 12 -24.50 -0.70 -10.53
N VAL A 13 -24.78 0.21 -9.58
CA VAL A 13 -24.52 1.65 -9.74
C VAL A 13 -23.60 2.18 -8.64
N LEU A 14 -23.91 1.92 -7.37
CA LEU A 14 -23.15 2.50 -6.24
C LEU A 14 -21.81 1.79 -6.00
N ILE A 15 -21.79 0.46 -5.91
CA ILE A 15 -20.55 -0.33 -5.77
C ILE A 15 -19.53 0.02 -6.86
N PRO A 16 -19.88 0.00 -8.15
CA PRO A 16 -18.92 0.32 -9.20
C PRO A 16 -18.44 1.77 -9.19
N ALA A 17 -19.30 2.72 -8.83
CA ALA A 17 -18.90 4.11 -8.65
C ALA A 17 -17.99 4.32 -7.42
N ALA A 18 -18.13 3.48 -6.39
CA ALA A 18 -17.31 3.55 -5.18
C ALA A 18 -15.97 2.79 -5.31
N PHE A 19 -15.82 1.87 -6.27
CA PHE A 19 -14.60 1.08 -6.47
C PHE A 19 -13.32 1.92 -6.64
N PRO A 20 -13.31 3.02 -7.43
CA PRO A 20 -12.16 3.92 -7.50
C PRO A 20 -11.78 4.51 -6.13
N HIS A 21 -12.78 4.89 -5.32
CA HIS A 21 -12.56 5.40 -3.98
C HIS A 21 -12.05 4.33 -3.01
N LEU A 22 -12.52 3.09 -3.11
CA LEU A 22 -12.02 1.98 -2.29
C LEU A 22 -10.51 1.74 -2.48
N ILE A 23 -9.98 1.96 -3.69
CA ILE A 23 -8.54 1.80 -3.98
C ILE A 23 -7.69 2.78 -3.16
N SER A 24 -8.15 4.01 -2.97
CA SER A 24 -7.46 4.96 -2.08
C SER A 24 -7.42 4.45 -0.63
N GLY A 25 -8.50 3.80 -0.17
CA GLY A 25 -8.52 3.11 1.13
C GLY A 25 -7.53 1.95 1.20
N PHE A 26 -7.43 1.13 0.15
CA PHE A 26 -6.43 0.06 0.07
C PHE A 26 -4.99 0.60 0.10
N LYS A 27 -4.73 1.74 -0.55
CA LYS A 27 -3.41 2.41 -0.52
C LYS A 27 -3.05 2.86 0.90
N GLN A 28 -4.01 3.42 1.62
CA GLN A 28 -3.83 3.79 3.03
C GLN A 28 -3.55 2.55 3.90
N GLY A 29 -4.31 1.47 3.70
CA GLY A 29 -4.16 0.20 4.41
C GLY A 29 -2.79 -0.43 4.18
N TRP A 30 -2.29 -0.39 2.94
CA TRP A 30 -0.95 -0.84 2.59
C TRP A 30 0.15 -0.06 3.34
N ALA A 31 0.07 1.26 3.37
CA ALA A 31 1.04 2.08 4.10
C ALA A 31 1.05 1.77 5.61
N PHE A 32 -0.12 1.44 6.18
CA PHE A 32 -0.22 0.96 7.56
C PHE A 32 0.41 -0.42 7.76
N ALA A 33 0.07 -1.38 6.89
CA ALA A 33 0.62 -2.73 6.94
C ALA A 33 2.15 -2.73 6.82
N TRP A 34 2.69 -1.91 5.90
CA TRP A 34 4.13 -1.75 5.70
C TRP A 34 4.85 -1.31 6.98
N ARG A 35 4.34 -0.26 7.64
CA ARG A 35 4.90 0.22 8.91
C ARG A 35 4.74 -0.83 10.03
N GLY A 36 3.63 -1.55 10.03
CA GLY A 36 3.38 -2.65 10.97
C GLY A 36 4.37 -3.79 10.83
N VAL A 37 4.71 -4.21 9.60
CA VAL A 37 5.70 -5.27 9.33
C VAL A 37 7.08 -4.85 9.82
N ILE A 38 7.54 -3.63 9.50
CA ILE A 38 8.83 -3.12 9.98
C ILE A 38 8.87 -3.08 11.52
N GLY A 39 7.79 -2.61 12.15
CA GLY A 39 7.66 -2.61 13.60
C GLY A 39 7.73 -4.02 14.19
N ALA A 40 7.09 -5.00 13.56
CA ALA A 40 7.13 -6.40 13.98
C ALA A 40 8.54 -7.00 13.82
N GLU A 41 9.24 -6.73 12.72
CA GLU A 41 10.62 -7.19 12.50
C GLU A 41 11.58 -6.68 13.58
N LEU A 42 11.38 -5.44 14.04
CA LEU A 42 12.18 -4.85 15.12
C LEU A 42 11.94 -5.50 16.48
N LEU A 43 10.70 -5.90 16.78
CA LEU A 43 10.35 -6.50 18.07
C LEU A 43 10.76 -7.96 18.19
N PHE A 44 10.59 -8.73 17.11
CA PHE A 44 10.78 -10.19 17.14
C PHE A 44 12.11 -10.65 16.53
N SER A 45 12.98 -9.72 16.10
CA SER A 45 14.30 -10.02 15.51
C SER A 45 14.25 -11.04 14.37
N PHE A 46 13.21 -10.96 13.53
CA PHE A 46 13.13 -11.77 12.31
C PHE A 46 14.17 -11.29 11.28
N LEU A 47 14.66 -12.19 10.43
CA LEU A 47 15.51 -11.84 9.28
C LEU A 47 14.73 -10.89 8.34
N GLY A 48 15.01 -9.59 8.45
CA GLY A 48 14.29 -8.53 7.74
C GLY A 48 15.02 -7.19 7.73
N LEU A 49 14.47 -6.20 7.01
CA LEU A 49 15.08 -4.87 6.85
C LEU A 49 15.06 -4.08 8.17
N GLY A 50 13.99 -4.24 8.97
CA GLY A 50 13.91 -3.64 10.30
C GLY A 50 15.00 -4.17 11.22
N PHE A 51 15.25 -5.48 11.19
CA PHE A 51 16.32 -6.11 11.96
C PHE A 51 17.71 -5.59 11.54
N LEU A 52 18.01 -5.55 10.24
CA LEU A 52 19.29 -5.04 9.73
C LEU A 52 19.52 -3.56 10.12
N LEU A 53 18.45 -2.76 10.17
CA LEU A 53 18.51 -1.38 10.64
C LEU A 53 18.87 -1.33 12.13
N ASN A 54 18.28 -2.22 12.94
CA ASN A 54 18.62 -2.31 14.36
C ASN A 54 20.07 -2.75 14.59
N VAL A 55 20.57 -3.70 13.80
CA VAL A 55 21.98 -4.13 13.85
C VAL A 55 22.91 -2.97 13.50
N GLY A 56 22.64 -2.24 12.42
CA GLY A 56 23.43 -1.05 12.05
C GLY A 56 23.44 0.01 13.16
N ARG A 57 22.30 0.22 13.82
CA ARG A 57 22.20 1.11 15.00
C ARG A 57 23.02 0.61 16.18
N GLN A 58 22.99 -0.68 16.48
CA GLN A 58 23.76 -1.28 17.59
C GLN A 58 25.26 -1.18 17.36
N LEU A 59 25.71 -1.34 16.11
CA LEU A 59 27.12 -1.21 15.71
C LEU A 59 27.56 0.26 15.53
N ASN A 60 26.67 1.24 15.71
CA ASN A 60 26.87 2.65 15.36
C ASN A 60 27.35 2.87 13.90
N ASP A 61 27.01 1.95 13.00
CA ASP A 61 27.29 2.08 11.57
C ASP A 61 26.19 2.92 10.91
N ILE A 62 26.43 4.22 10.91
CA ILE A 62 25.52 5.20 10.30
C ILE A 62 25.38 4.96 8.79
N SER A 63 26.44 4.50 8.11
CA SER A 63 26.40 4.21 6.67
C SER A 63 25.39 3.10 6.37
N GLN A 64 25.44 2.01 7.13
CA GLN A 64 24.49 0.91 7.02
C GLN A 64 23.04 1.37 7.31
N VAL A 65 22.83 2.19 8.34
CA VAL A 65 21.49 2.71 8.67
C VAL A 65 20.91 3.52 7.51
N PHE A 66 21.69 4.44 6.93
CA PHE A 66 21.25 5.23 5.78
C PHE A 66 21.00 4.38 4.54
N ALA A 67 21.86 3.40 4.24
CA ALA A 67 21.68 2.48 3.13
C ALA A 67 20.34 1.73 3.25
N ILE A 68 20.02 1.22 4.44
CA ILE A 68 18.77 0.49 4.68
C ILE A 68 17.56 1.42 4.60
N MET A 69 17.65 2.65 5.12
CA MET A 69 16.57 3.65 4.98
C MET A 69 16.25 3.95 3.51
N LEU A 70 17.28 4.09 2.67
CA LEU A 70 17.09 4.29 1.22
C LEU A 70 16.43 3.08 0.55
N VAL A 71 16.82 1.86 0.93
CA VAL A 71 16.19 0.63 0.42
C VAL A 71 14.70 0.57 0.80
N ILE A 72 14.36 0.85 2.06
CA ILE A 72 12.96 0.89 2.53
C ILE A 72 12.15 1.93 1.75
N MET A 73 12.70 3.13 1.55
CA MET A 73 12.06 4.19 0.79
C MET A 73 11.85 3.80 -0.68
N MET A 74 12.86 3.21 -1.33
CA MET A 74 12.73 2.73 -2.70
C MET A 74 11.64 1.68 -2.84
N ILE A 75 11.57 0.70 -1.94
CA ILE A 75 10.53 -0.34 -2.02
C ILE A 75 9.14 0.27 -1.86
N GLY A 76 8.96 1.21 -0.92
CA GLY A 76 7.70 1.93 -0.74
C GLY A 76 7.25 2.65 -2.01
N ILE A 77 8.17 3.38 -2.65
CA ILE A 77 7.89 4.12 -3.90
C ILE A 77 7.62 3.16 -5.07
N VAL A 78 8.39 2.08 -5.19
CA VAL A 78 8.22 1.10 -6.27
C VAL A 78 6.86 0.42 -6.17
N ILE A 79 6.44 0.04 -4.96
CA ILE A 79 5.13 -0.59 -4.75
C ILE A 79 4.00 0.40 -5.03
N ASP A 80 4.11 1.64 -4.52
CA ASP A 80 3.11 2.67 -4.80
C ASP A 80 3.02 3.01 -6.30
N GLY A 81 4.17 3.17 -6.95
CA GLY A 81 4.27 3.57 -8.35
C GLY A 81 3.93 2.47 -9.35
N ILE A 82 4.17 1.19 -9.04
CA ILE A 82 3.93 0.07 -9.96
C ILE A 82 2.60 -0.61 -9.64
N ILE A 83 2.38 -1.02 -8.38
CA ILE A 83 1.22 -1.85 -8.02
C ILE A 83 -0.04 -0.99 -7.98
N PHE A 84 -0.04 0.08 -7.18
CA PHE A 84 -1.23 0.92 -7.04
C PHE A 84 -1.58 1.65 -8.34
N LYS A 85 -0.58 2.19 -9.05
CA LYS A 85 -0.81 2.85 -10.33
C LYS A 85 -1.37 1.90 -11.40
N ARG A 86 -0.91 0.64 -11.47
CA ARG A 86 -1.49 -0.36 -12.38
C ARG A 86 -2.92 -0.73 -11.99
N ILE A 87 -3.19 -0.89 -10.69
CA ILE A 87 -4.53 -1.20 -10.19
C ILE A 87 -5.49 -0.04 -10.50
N GLU A 88 -5.12 1.20 -10.22
CA GLU A 88 -5.90 2.40 -10.56
C GLU A 88 -6.19 2.48 -12.05
N ASN A 89 -5.15 2.38 -12.90
CA ASN A 89 -5.34 2.47 -14.35
C ASN A 89 -6.27 1.38 -14.89
N LYS A 90 -6.15 0.14 -14.38
CA LYS A 90 -7.01 -0.97 -14.80
C LYS A 90 -8.45 -0.78 -14.34
N VAL A 91 -8.66 -0.23 -13.15
CA VAL A 91 -10.00 0.06 -12.63
C VAL A 91 -10.61 1.25 -13.36
N MET A 92 -9.88 2.34 -13.57
CA MET A 92 -10.36 3.50 -14.34
C MET A 92 -10.75 3.13 -15.78
N SER A 93 -9.97 2.29 -16.46
CA SER A 93 -10.28 1.80 -17.80
C SER A 93 -11.52 0.89 -17.84
N ARG A 94 -11.75 0.08 -16.80
CA ARG A 94 -12.89 -0.85 -16.75
C ARG A 94 -14.22 -0.15 -16.45
N TRP A 95 -14.18 0.99 -15.76
CA TRP A 95 -15.37 1.75 -15.36
C TRP A 95 -15.57 3.05 -16.15
N GLY A 96 -14.82 3.26 -17.24
CA GLY A 96 -15.09 4.32 -18.23
C GLY A 96 -14.84 5.76 -17.75
N LEU A 97 -13.96 5.96 -16.75
CA LEU A 97 -13.61 7.28 -16.22
C LEU A 97 -12.41 7.94 -16.96
N ARG A 98 -12.22 7.62 -18.24
CA ARG A 98 -11.33 8.32 -19.17
C ARG A 98 -11.99 8.46 -20.53
#